data_AF-A0A0R1LTK5-F1
#
_entry.id   AF-A0A0R1LTK5-F1
#
_cell.length_a   1.000
_cell.length_b   1.000
_cell.length_c   1.000
_cell.angle_alpha   90.00
_cell.angle_beta   90.00
_cell.angle_gamma   90.00
#
_symmetry.space_group_name_H-M   'P 1'
#
loop_
_entity.id
_entity.type
_entity.pdbx_description
1 polymer ?
#
loop_
_entity_poly.entity_id
_entity_poly.type
_entity_poly.pdbx_seq_one_letter_code
_entity_poly.pdbx_strand_id
1 'polypeptide(L)' 'MINLAKTNSFKPAGQVLINQREVPFATYRVQEGDTVYGLWLRFRDKTTVGALNAANGLQGNELVTGKTLKIPLVV' A
#
# COMPACT_ATOMS: atom_id res chain seq x y z
N MET A 1 -20.66 -4.96 -15.87
CA MET A 1 -20.94 -5.14 -14.43
C MET A 1 -19.60 -5.09 -13.70
N ILE A 2 -19.37 -4.06 -12.88
CA ILE A 2 -18.14 -3.96 -12.09
C ILE A 2 -18.28 -4.96 -10.94
N ASN A 3 -17.42 -5.98 -10.91
CA ASN A 3 -17.47 -7.02 -9.89
C ASN A 3 -16.98 -6.43 -8.56
N LEU A 4 -17.91 -5.91 -7.74
CA LEU A 4 -17.67 -5.30 -6.44
C LEU A 4 -17.20 -6.30 -5.36
N ALA A 5 -17.09 -7.60 -5.68
CA ALA A 5 -16.68 -8.65 -4.74
C ALA A 5 -15.17 -8.68 -4.42
N LYS A 6 -14.36 -7.77 -4.99
CA LYS A 6 -12.95 -7.58 -4.61
C LYS A 6 -12.73 -6.30 -3.80
N THR A 7 -13.68 -5.93 -2.95
CA THR A 7 -13.41 -5.01 -1.85
C THR A 7 -12.52 -5.74 -0.84
N ASN A 8 -11.20 -5.80 -1.14
CA ASN A 8 -10.18 -5.98 -0.13
C ASN A 8 -10.55 -5.02 1.00
N SER A 9 -11.07 -5.57 2.09
CA SER A 9 -11.46 -4.80 3.25
C SER A 9 -10.19 -4.08 3.69
N PHE A 10 -10.13 -2.77 3.54
CA PHE A 10 -9.06 -1.93 4.07
C PHE A 10 -9.17 -1.87 5.59
N LYS A 11 -9.18 -3.05 6.22
CA LYS A 11 -9.12 -3.22 7.66
C LYS A 11 -7.66 -3.09 8.05
N PRO A 12 -7.34 -2.36 9.13
CA PRO A 12 -6.00 -2.36 9.69
C PRO A 12 -5.56 -3.80 9.97
N ALA A 13 -4.48 -4.21 9.32
CA ALA A 13 -3.81 -5.49 9.53
C ALA A 13 -2.73 -5.40 10.62
N GLY A 14 -2.38 -4.18 11.03
CA GLY A 14 -1.40 -3.89 12.08
C GLY A 14 -0.99 -2.42 12.06
N GLN A 15 0.08 -2.10 12.77
CA GLN A 15 0.71 -0.77 12.81
C GLN A 15 2.14 -0.84 12.29
N VAL A 16 2.61 0.25 11.69
CA VAL A 16 3.99 0.44 11.24
C VAL A 16 4.50 1.78 11.74
N LEU A 17 5.76 1.83 12.19
CA LEU A 17 6.39 3.08 12.60
C LEU A 17 6.89 3.83 11.36
N ILE A 18 6.38 5.05 11.15
CA ILE A 18 6.84 5.96 10.08
C ILE A 18 7.15 7.29 10.76
N ASN A 19 8.41 7.76 10.66
CA ASN A 19 8.85 9.00 11.30
C ASN A 19 8.42 9.11 12.77
N GLN A 20 8.69 8.06 13.56
CA GLN A 20 8.34 7.97 14.99
C GLN A 20 6.83 7.95 15.31
N ARG A 21 5.95 7.86 14.31
CA ARG A 21 4.51 7.72 14.49
C ARG A 21 4.05 6.30 14.18
N GLU A 22 3.23 5.73 15.03
CA GLU A 22 2.49 4.50 14.73
C GLU A 22 1.36 4.81 13.74
N VAL A 23 1.41 4.16 12.57
CA VAL A 23 0.45 4.33 11.49
C VAL A 23 -0.21 2.98 11.21
N PRO A 24 -1.54 2.86 11.25
CA PRO A 24 -2.21 1.63 10.85
C PRO A 24 -1.97 1.36 9.36
N PHE A 25 -1.84 0.10 8.97
CA PHE A 25 -1.69 -0.28 7.56
C PHE A 25 -2.69 -1.35 7.15
N ALA A 26 -3.10 -1.34 5.89
CA ALA A 26 -3.73 -2.47 5.22
C ALA A 26 -2.69 -3.27 4.42
N THR A 27 -2.99 -4.51 4.05
CA THR A 27 -2.09 -5.31 3.22
C THR A 27 -2.56 -5.38 1.77
N TYR A 28 -1.61 -5.35 0.84
CA TYR A 28 -1.88 -5.53 -0.58
C TYR A 28 -0.87 -6.50 -1.19
N ARG A 29 -1.34 -7.51 -1.94
CA ARG A 29 -0.48 -8.43 -2.67
C ARG A 29 -0.24 -7.89 -4.09
N VAL A 30 1.01 -7.58 -4.41
CA VAL A 30 1.44 -7.05 -5.70
C VAL A 30 1.01 -7.99 -6.82
N GLN A 31 0.36 -7.44 -7.83
CA GLN A 31 -0.05 -8.13 -9.05
C GLN A 31 0.97 -7.86 -10.18
N GLU A 32 0.90 -8.66 -11.23
CA GLU A 32 1.70 -8.42 -12.43
C GLU A 32 1.36 -7.04 -13.04
N GLY A 33 2.39 -6.26 -13.38
CA GLY A 33 2.24 -4.91 -13.93
C GLY A 33 2.01 -3.79 -12.91
N ASP A 34 1.92 -4.10 -11.61
CA ASP A 34 1.84 -3.07 -10.57
C ASP A 34 3.15 -2.27 -10.49
N THR A 35 3.02 -0.95 -10.34
CA THR A 35 4.12 -0.03 -10.02
C THR A 35 3.82 0.72 -8.74
N VAL A 36 4.84 1.27 -8.09
CA VAL A 36 4.66 2.12 -6.89
C VAL A 36 3.68 3.27 -7.18
N TYR A 37 3.86 3.94 -8.32
CA TYR A 37 2.99 5.04 -8.74
C TYR A 37 1.56 4.58 -9.04
N GLY A 38 1.37 3.45 -9.71
CA GLY A 38 0.04 2.89 -9.98
C GLY A 38 -0.71 2.52 -8.69
N LEU A 39 -0.02 1.91 -7.73
CA LEU A 39 -0.61 1.62 -6.41
C LEU A 39 -0.92 2.89 -5.63
N TRP A 40 -0.02 3.89 -5.64
CA TRP A 40 -0.33 5.17 -5.04
C TRP A 40 -1.57 5.82 -5.67
N LEU A 41 -1.66 5.88 -7.01
CA LEU A 41 -2.83 6.43 -7.69
C LEU A 41 -4.12 5.76 -7.27
N ARG A 42 -4.08 4.44 -7.06
CA ARG A 42 -5.21 3.62 -6.59
C ARG A 42 -5.62 3.94 -5.15
N PHE A 43 -4.69 4.36 -4.29
CA PHE A 43 -4.89 4.56 -2.86
C PHE A 43 -4.58 5.98 -2.37
N ARG A 44 -4.55 6.96 -3.27
CA ARG A 44 -4.09 8.34 -2.99
C ARG A 44 -4.95 9.10 -1.98
N ASP A 45 -6.16 8.63 -1.71
CA ASP A 45 -7.04 9.15 -0.66
C ASP A 45 -6.74 8.55 0.74
N LYS A 46 -5.84 7.56 0.81
CA LYS A 46 -5.44 6.85 2.04
C LYS A 46 -3.96 6.93 2.35
N THR A 47 -3.10 7.12 1.34
CA THR A 47 -1.65 7.00 1.49
C THR A 47 -0.87 7.97 0.59
N THR A 48 0.42 8.11 0.86
CA THR A 48 1.38 8.85 0.02
C THR A 48 2.47 7.92 -0.52
N VAL A 49 3.14 8.31 -1.60
CA VAL A 49 4.31 7.56 -2.14
C VAL A 49 5.40 7.44 -1.07
N GLY A 50 5.66 8.51 -0.32
CA GLY A 50 6.66 8.52 0.75
C GLY A 50 6.33 7.52 1.87
N ALA A 51 5.08 7.49 2.32
CA ALA A 51 4.64 6.52 3.32
C ALA A 51 4.71 5.08 2.81
N LEU A 52 4.28 4.84 1.57
CA LEU A 52 4.38 3.52 0.93
C LEU A 52 5.83 3.03 0.86
N ASN A 53 6.76 3.90 0.48
CA ASN A 53 8.18 3.57 0.40
C ASN A 53 8.77 3.30 1.79
N ALA A 54 8.52 4.19 2.76
CA ALA A 54 9.04 4.07 4.12
C ALA A 54 8.58 2.77 4.80
N ALA A 55 7.29 2.41 4.67
CA ALA A 55 6.74 1.22 5.31
C ALA A 55 7.21 -0.11 4.72
N ASN A 56 7.72 -0.10 3.49
CA ASN A 56 8.09 -1.32 2.74
C ASN A 56 9.56 -1.38 2.34
N GLY A 57 10.37 -0.36 2.67
CA GLY A 57 11.77 -0.25 2.29
C GLY A 57 11.98 -0.23 0.76
N LEU A 58 11.05 0.39 0.03
CA LEU A 58 11.11 0.43 -1.44
C LEU A 58 12.15 1.46 -1.90
N GLN A 59 12.96 1.07 -2.88
CA GLN A 59 13.90 1.93 -3.58
C GLN A 59 13.56 1.84 -5.08
N GLY A 60 13.08 2.95 -5.66
CA GLY A 60 12.64 2.99 -7.06
C GLY A 60 11.16 2.61 -7.27
N ASN A 61 10.80 2.35 -8.52
CA ASN A 61 9.40 2.25 -8.97
C ASN A 61 8.91 0.81 -9.18
N GLU A 62 9.82 -0.16 -9.19
CA GLU A 62 9.52 -1.56 -9.47
C GLU A 62 9.06 -2.30 -8.21
N LEU A 63 8.07 -3.17 -8.40
CA LEU A 63 7.52 -4.01 -7.34
C LEU A 63 7.70 -5.48 -7.71
N VAL A 64 8.03 -6.30 -6.72
CA VAL A 64 8.13 -7.74 -6.90
C VAL A 64 6.73 -8.34 -6.88
N THR A 65 6.27 -8.88 -8.00
CA THR A 65 4.96 -9.55 -8.10
C THR A 65 4.83 -10.67 -7.06
N GLY A 66 3.64 -10.78 -6.45
CA GLY A 66 3.34 -11.75 -5.41
C GLY A 66 3.79 -11.35 -4.01
N LYS A 67 4.63 -10.31 -3.86
CA LYS A 67 5.01 -9.73 -2.56
C LYS A 67 3.80 -9.09 -1.88
N THR A 68 3.70 -9.23 -0.56
CA THR A 68 2.73 -8.48 0.24
C THR A 68 3.35 -7.17 0.71
N LEU A 69 2.70 -6.05 0.37
CA LEU A 69 3.05 -4.71 0.82
C LEU A 69 2.13 -4.26 1.95
N LYS A 70 2.69 -3.45 2.85
CA LYS A 70 1.96 -2.62 3.80
C LYS A 70 1.49 -1.36 3.08
N ILE A 71 0.23 -1.00 3.19
CA ILE A 71 -0.33 0.25 2.69
C ILE A 71 -0.65 1.12 3.92
N PRO A 72 0.23 2.06 4.31
CA PRO A 72 0.00 2.89 5.49
C PRO A 72 -1.18 3.83 5.26
N LEU A 73 -2.07 3.94 6.24
CA LEU A 73 -3.25 4.78 6.19
C LEU A 73 -2.93 6.16 6.78
N VAL A 74 -2.19 6.94 6.00
CA VAL A 74 -1.75 8.30 6.34
C VAL A 74 -1.68 9.15 5.09
N VAL A 75 -2.34 10.30 5.13
CA VAL A 75 -2.26 11.35 4.09
C VAL A 75 -1.47 12.53 4.60
#